data_AF-A0A8X7CML3-F1
#
_entry.id   AF-A0A8X7CML3-F1
#
_cell.length_a   1.000
_cell.length_b   1.000
_cell.length_c   1.000
_cell.angle_alpha   90.00
_cell.angle_beta   90.00
_cell.angle_gamma   90.00
#
_symmetry.space_group_name_H-M   'P 1'
#
loop_
_entity.id
_entity.type
_entity.pdbx_description
1 polymer ?
#
loop_
_entity_poly.entity_id
_entity_poly.type
_entity_poly.pdbx_seq_one_letter_code
_entity_poly.pdbx_strand_id
1 'polypeptide(L)'
;MSRHLKFWEWSNFIHNLTTGRKIKRRIKFIEDFINSVIQEKKKEYLSGNKDNIKGKRKAFMDLLLELHFETQELSEKDIRDEVNTFVAAGYESVSVTITWALFLIGLHPDIQERFTKS
;
A
#
# COMPACT_ATOMS: atom_id res chain seq x y z
N MET A 1 6.13 -12.78 15.26
CA MET A 1 6.62 -13.58 16.40
C MET A 1 5.91 -13.11 17.66
N SER A 2 5.05 -13.97 18.20
CA SER A 2 3.84 -13.60 18.96
C SER A 2 4.12 -13.13 20.40
N ARG A 3 3.37 -12.11 20.85
CA ARG A 3 3.39 -11.50 22.21
C ARG A 3 3.27 -12.52 23.35
N HIS A 4 2.74 -13.71 23.06
CA HIS A 4 2.51 -14.80 24.01
C HIS A 4 3.78 -15.50 24.51
N LEU A 5 4.91 -15.41 23.79
CA LEU A 5 6.15 -16.10 24.19
C LEU A 5 7.08 -15.26 25.06
N LYS A 6 6.78 -13.97 25.25
CA LYS A 6 7.63 -13.03 25.98
C LYS A 6 6.86 -12.44 27.15
N PHE A 7 7.02 -13.03 28.33
CA PHE A 7 6.33 -12.65 29.56
C PHE A 7 6.44 -11.14 29.88
N TRP A 8 7.58 -10.51 29.59
CA TRP A 8 7.79 -9.08 29.85
C TRP A 8 7.11 -8.13 28.85
N GLU A 9 6.63 -8.63 27.71
CA GLU A 9 5.88 -7.86 26.69
C GLU A 9 4.35 -7.90 26.90
N TRP A 10 3.88 -8.60 27.95
CA TRP A 10 2.46 -8.58 28.34
C TRP A 10 2.07 -7.26 29.00
N SER A 11 3.01 -6.63 29.72
CA SER A 11 2.76 -5.30 30.28
C SER A 11 2.67 -4.29 29.14
N ASN A 12 1.50 -3.68 28.98
CA ASN A 12 1.24 -2.64 27.98
C ASN A 12 2.26 -1.49 28.05
N PHE A 13 2.80 -1.22 29.24
CA PHE A 13 3.81 -0.20 29.44
C PHE A 13 5.12 -0.55 28.73
N ILE A 14 5.70 -1.72 29.01
CA ILE A 14 6.96 -2.16 28.42
C ILE A 14 6.82 -2.35 26.91
N HIS A 15 5.71 -2.94 26.46
CA HIS A 15 5.43 -3.10 25.03
C HIS A 15 5.36 -1.76 24.29
N ASN A 16 4.63 -0.79 24.84
CA ASN A 16 4.48 0.53 24.21
C ASN A 16 5.81 1.31 24.22
N LEU A 17 6.74 1.03 25.14
CA LEU A 17 8.04 1.68 25.20
C LEU A 17 9.07 1.14 24.20
N THR A 18 8.93 -0.11 23.75
CA THR A 18 9.92 -0.77 22.89
C THR A 18 9.32 -1.14 21.52
N THR A 19 8.68 -2.29 21.44
CA THR A 19 8.20 -2.94 20.21
C THR A 19 7.00 -2.19 19.63
N GLY A 20 6.06 -1.78 20.47
CA GLY A 20 4.88 -1.03 20.08
C GLY A 20 5.22 0.32 19.45
N ARG A 21 6.24 1.03 19.96
CA ARG A 21 6.75 2.27 19.32
C ARG A 21 7.27 2.03 17.92
N LYS A 22 8.04 0.96 17.70
CA LYS A 22 8.58 0.62 16.37
C LYS A 22 7.45 0.27 15.39
N ILE A 23 6.45 -0.50 15.82
CA ILE A 23 5.29 -0.84 15.01
C ILE A 23 4.49 0.41 14.66
N LYS A 24 4.17 1.27 15.64
CA LYS A 24 3.46 2.53 15.42
C LYS A 24 4.17 3.43 14.41
N ARG A 25 5.51 3.54 14.47
CA ARG A 25 6.29 4.30 13.47
C ARG A 25 6.15 3.75 12.06
N ARG A 26 6.15 2.42 11.91
CA ARG A 26 6.00 1.75 10.60
C ARG A 26 4.60 1.94 10.04
N ILE A 27 3.57 1.77 10.87
CA ILE A 27 2.18 2.02 10.48
C ILE A 27 2.02 3.48 10.05
N LYS A 28 2.53 4.42 10.85
CA LYS A 28 2.48 5.85 10.52
C LYS A 28 3.14 6.15 9.17
N PHE A 29 4.31 5.56 8.90
CA PHE A 29 4.97 5.74 7.61
C PHE A 29 4.09 5.27 6.44
N ILE A 30 3.43 4.11 6.57
CA ILE A 30 2.52 3.58 5.54
C ILE A 30 1.31 4.51 5.37
N GLU A 31 0.70 4.96 6.47
CA GLU A 31 -0.42 5.90 6.44
C GLU A 31 -0.03 7.23 5.77
N ASP A 32 1.14 7.78 6.12
CA ASP A 32 1.67 9.01 5.53
C ASP A 32 1.92 8.83 4.02
N PHE A 33 2.48 7.70 3.60
CA PHE A 33 2.69 7.37 2.19
C PHE A 33 1.35 7.26 1.44
N ILE A 34 0.39 6.49 1.96
CA ILE A 34 -0.93 6.33 1.35
C ILE A 34 -1.63 7.68 1.23
N ASN A 35 -1.60 8.50 2.28
CA ASN A 35 -2.17 9.84 2.25
C ASN A 35 -1.51 10.70 1.17
N SER A 36 -0.19 10.62 0.99
CA SER A 36 0.50 11.39 -0.05
C SER A 36 0.03 11.02 -1.46
N VAL A 37 -0.15 9.72 -1.74
CA VAL A 37 -0.65 9.22 -3.02
C VAL A 37 -2.10 9.65 -3.26
N ILE A 38 -2.95 9.58 -2.24
CA ILE A 38 -4.34 10.04 -2.34
C ILE A 38 -4.39 11.53 -2.69
N GLN A 39 -3.59 12.35 -2.02
CA GLN A 39 -3.54 13.80 -2.28
C GLN A 39 -3.03 14.13 -3.68
N GLU A 40 -2.01 13.42 -4.15
CA GLU A 40 -1.49 13.56 -5.52
C GLU A 40 -2.57 13.24 -6.55
N LYS A 41 -3.26 12.09 -6.41
CA LYS A 41 -4.34 11.68 -7.31
C LYS A 41 -5.54 12.63 -7.27
N LYS A 42 -5.90 13.13 -6.08
CA LYS A 42 -6.96 14.14 -5.92
C LYS A 42 -6.60 15.43 -6.66
N LYS A 43 -5.35 15.88 -6.58
CA LYS A 43 -4.86 17.07 -7.29
C LYS A 43 -4.88 16.88 -8.81
N GLU A 44 -4.44 15.73 -9.30
CA GLU A 44 -4.52 15.36 -10.73
C GLU A 44 -5.98 15.32 -11.23
N TYR A 45 -6.89 14.82 -10.42
CA TYR A 45 -8.31 14.74 -10.77
C TYR A 45 -8.96 16.13 -10.87
N LEU A 46 -8.62 17.03 -9.94
CA LEU A 46 -9.14 18.40 -9.91
C LEU A 46 -8.50 19.32 -10.96
N SER A 47 -7.28 19.04 -11.42
CA SER A 47 -6.57 19.86 -12.43
C SER A 47 -7.14 19.73 -13.85
N GLY A 48 -8.23 19.00 -14.05
CA GLY A 48 -9.02 19.04 -15.28
C GLY A 48 -8.61 18.02 -16.34
N ASN A 49 -7.80 17.01 -16.01
CA ASN A 49 -7.49 15.91 -16.95
C ASN A 49 -8.67 14.91 -17.11
N LYS A 50 -9.91 15.39 -16.95
CA LYS A 50 -11.15 14.60 -16.98
C LYS A 50 -11.43 14.00 -18.37
N ASP A 51 -10.91 14.60 -19.43
CA ASP A 51 -11.13 14.15 -20.81
C ASP A 51 -10.39 12.84 -21.14
N ASN A 52 -9.35 12.47 -20.38
CA ASN A 52 -8.69 11.17 -20.53
C ASN A 52 -9.45 9.99 -19.88
N ILE A 53 -10.48 10.28 -19.08
CA ILE A 53 -11.18 9.29 -18.24
C ILE A 53 -12.51 8.85 -18.88
N LYS A 54 -13.14 9.69 -19.71
CA LYS A 54 -14.37 9.33 -20.43
C LYS A 54 -14.06 8.41 -21.61
N GLY A 55 -14.01 7.10 -21.35
CA GLY A 55 -13.90 6.05 -22.38
C GLY A 55 -12.72 5.08 -22.22
N LYS A 56 -11.82 5.31 -21.25
CA LYS A 56 -10.76 4.36 -20.86
C LYS A 56 -11.17 3.60 -19.60
N ARG A 57 -10.67 2.36 -19.46
CA ARG A 57 -10.80 1.56 -18.23
C ARG A 57 -10.26 2.39 -17.05
N LYS A 58 -11.15 2.81 -16.15
CA LYS A 58 -10.79 3.64 -14.99
C LYS A 58 -9.87 2.85 -14.06
N ALA A 59 -8.78 3.47 -13.61
CA ALA A 59 -7.99 2.88 -12.55
C ALA A 59 -8.77 2.93 -11.23
N PHE A 60 -8.40 2.09 -10.27
CA PHE A 60 -9.07 1.99 -8.97
C PHE A 60 -9.24 3.35 -8.28
N MET A 61 -8.17 4.16 -8.24
CA MET A 61 -8.20 5.49 -7.64
C MET A 61 -9.14 6.46 -8.37
N ASP A 62 -9.22 6.37 -9.70
CA ASP A 62 -10.09 7.25 -10.49
C ASP A 62 -11.56 6.96 -10.21
N LEU A 63 -11.90 5.67 -10.02
CA LEU A 63 -13.25 5.24 -9.64
C LEU A 63 -13.63 5.79 -8.25
N LEU A 64 -12.74 5.67 -7.26
CA LEU A 64 -13.01 6.19 -5.91
C LEU A 64 -13.19 7.71 -5.91
N LEU A 65 -12.39 8.44 -6.69
CA LEU A 65 -12.48 9.91 -6.78
C LEU A 65 -13.75 10.36 -7.49
N GLU A 66 -14.21 9.63 -8.51
CA GLU A 66 -15.50 9.88 -9.16
C GLU A 66 -16.67 9.66 -8.19
N LEU A 67 -16.67 8.55 -7.43
CA LEU A 67 -17.70 8.27 -6.42
C LEU A 67 -17.72 9.33 -5.30
N HIS A 68 -16.57 9.94 -5.01
CA HIS A 68 -16.47 11.01 -4.03
C HIS A 68 -16.96 12.37 -4.56
N PHE A 69 -16.51 12.75 -5.76
CA PHE A 69 -16.76 14.11 -6.30
C PHE A 69 -18.02 14.23 -7.15
N GLU A 70 -18.44 13.18 -7.86
CA GLU A 70 -19.57 13.22 -8.78
C GLU A 70 -20.85 12.65 -8.16
N THR A 71 -20.78 11.49 -7.51
CA THR A 71 -21.96 10.84 -6.90
C THR A 71 -22.12 11.15 -5.41
N GLN A 72 -21.05 11.63 -4.75
CA GLN A 72 -21.01 11.88 -3.29
C GLN A 72 -21.36 10.64 -2.44
N GLU A 73 -21.17 9.44 -2.98
CA GLU A 73 -21.47 8.17 -2.31
C GLU A 73 -20.37 7.76 -1.32
N LEU A 74 -19.15 8.27 -1.51
CA LEU A 74 -18.01 8.01 -0.63
C LEU A 74 -17.53 9.28 0.07
N SER A 75 -17.25 9.18 1.37
CA SER A 75 -16.51 10.21 2.10
C SER A 75 -15.00 10.07 1.85
N GLU A 76 -14.23 11.11 2.20
CA GLU A 76 -12.76 11.05 2.13
C GLU A 76 -12.18 9.97 3.06
N LYS A 77 -12.89 9.65 4.15
CA LYS A 77 -12.52 8.54 5.03
C LYS A 77 -12.69 7.20 4.32
N ASP A 78 -13.81 7.01 3.63
CA ASP A 78 -14.08 5.74 2.93
C ASP A 78 -13.07 5.50 1.82
N ILE A 79 -12.66 6.54 1.09
CA ILE A 79 -11.55 6.45 0.11
C ILE A 79 -10.27 5.95 0.79
N ARG A 80 -9.91 6.52 1.94
CA ARG A 80 -8.70 6.11 2.67
C ARG A 80 -8.80 4.66 3.13
N ASP A 81 -9.95 4.25 3.66
CA ASP A 81 -10.17 2.90 4.19
C ASP A 81 -10.13 1.84 3.07
N GLU A 82 -10.71 2.13 1.91
CA GLU A 82 -10.64 1.26 0.72
C GLU A 82 -9.21 1.16 0.17
N VAL A 83 -8.48 2.28 0.07
CA VAL A 83 -7.08 2.27 -0.38
C VAL A 83 -6.19 1.50 0.59
N ASN A 84 -6.37 1.67 1.90
CA ASN A 84 -5.66 0.90 2.91
C ASN A 84 -5.90 -0.61 2.76
N THR A 85 -7.15 -1.00 2.56
CA THR A 85 -7.53 -2.41 2.38
C THR A 85 -6.92 -2.99 1.10
N PHE A 86 -6.99 -2.25 -0.01
CA PHE A 86 -6.40 -2.66 -1.28
C PHE A 86 -4.88 -2.88 -1.17
N VAL A 87 -4.16 -1.92 -0.56
CA VAL A 87 -2.71 -2.02 -0.36
C VAL A 87 -2.38 -3.20 0.56
N ALA A 88 -3.11 -3.38 1.66
CA ALA A 88 -2.88 -4.50 2.57
C ALA A 88 -3.04 -5.86 1.88
N ALA A 89 -4.10 -6.02 1.08
CA ALA A 89 -4.37 -7.27 0.35
C ALA A 89 -3.31 -7.57 -0.73
N GLY A 90 -2.85 -6.54 -1.44
CA GLY A 90 -1.83 -6.68 -2.48
C GLY A 90 -0.41 -6.84 -1.93
N TYR A 91 -0.11 -6.25 -0.77
CA TYR A 91 1.28 -6.13 -0.31
C TYR A 91 1.90 -7.48 0.03
N GLU A 92 1.25 -8.31 0.84
CA GLU A 92 1.83 -9.58 1.29
C GLU A 92 2.02 -10.56 0.13
N SER A 93 0.99 -10.71 -0.72
CA SER A 93 1.01 -11.63 -1.86
C SER A 93 2.06 -11.24 -2.90
N VAL A 94 2.16 -9.96 -3.26
CA VAL A 94 3.15 -9.45 -4.21
C VAL A 94 4.56 -9.55 -3.63
N SER A 95 4.76 -9.23 -2.35
CA SER A 95 6.07 -9.34 -1.70
C SER A 95 6.60 -10.77 -1.71
N VAL A 96 5.74 -11.75 -1.39
CA VAL A 96 6.12 -13.17 -1.44
C VAL A 96 6.43 -13.60 -2.88
N THR A 97 5.61 -13.19 -3.85
CA THR A 97 5.81 -13.52 -5.27
C THR A 97 7.15 -12.98 -5.78
N ILE A 98 7.45 -11.71 -5.52
CA ILE A 98 8.73 -11.08 -5.90
C ILE A 98 9.90 -11.78 -5.22
N THR A 99 9.76 -12.12 -3.94
CA THR A 99 10.82 -12.83 -3.19
C THR A 99 11.16 -14.16 -3.84
N TRP A 100 10.15 -14.96 -4.20
CA TRP A 100 10.35 -16.23 -4.88
C TRP A 100 10.89 -16.05 -6.30
N ALA A 101 10.39 -15.07 -7.04
CA ALA A 101 10.90 -14.77 -8.37
C ALA A 101 12.39 -14.43 -8.34
N LEU A 102 12.81 -13.53 -7.44
CA LEU A 102 14.22 -13.18 -7.25
C LEU A 102 15.07 -14.36 -6.78
N PHE A 103 14.53 -15.19 -5.87
CA PHE A 103 15.21 -16.40 -5.41
C PHE A 103 15.48 -17.37 -6.56
N LEU A 104 14.47 -17.63 -7.40
CA LEU A 104 14.60 -18.53 -8.56
C LEU A 104 15.56 -17.95 -9.60
N ILE A 105 15.50 -16.64 -9.87
CA ILE A 105 16.45 -15.99 -10.78
C ILE A 105 17.90 -16.17 -10.29
N GLY A 106 18.15 -15.98 -8.99
CA GLY A 106 19.49 -16.16 -8.41
C GLY A 106 20.02 -17.60 -8.46
N LEU A 107 19.14 -18.61 -8.57
CA LEU A 107 19.52 -20.00 -8.72
C LEU A 107 19.83 -20.41 -10.17
N HIS A 108 19.49 -19.56 -11.15
CA HIS A 108 19.67 -19.82 -12.58
C HIS A 108 20.56 -18.75 -13.21
N PRO A 109 21.90 -18.93 -13.16
CA PRO A 109 22.86 -17.95 -13.67
C PRO A 109 22.66 -17.58 -15.14
N ASP A 110 22.21 -18.54 -15.95
CA ASP A 110 21.88 -18.37 -17.36
C ASP A 110 20.68 -17.43 -17.59
N ILE A 111 19.69 -17.47 -16.70
CA ILE A 111 18.53 -16.56 -16.70
C ILE A 111 18.96 -15.19 -16.16
N GLN A 112 19.76 -15.16 -15.09
CA GLN A 112 20.27 -13.94 -14.49
C GLN A 112 21.16 -13.12 -15.45
N GLU A 113 21.99 -13.80 -16.26
CA GLU A 113 22.84 -13.16 -17.26
C GLU A 113 22.02 -12.53 -18.40
N ARG A 114 20.90 -13.15 -18.79
CA ARG A 114 19.96 -12.58 -19.77
C ARG A 114 19.26 -11.32 -19.24
N PHE A 115 18.95 -11.28 -17.95
CA PHE A 115 18.30 -10.13 -17.31
C PHE A 115 19.23 -8.93 -17.13
N THR A 116 20.53 -9.17 -16.94
CA THR A 116 21.52 -8.12 -16.65
C THR A 116 22.20 -7.54 -17.89
N LYS A 117 22.13 -8.23 -19.04
CA LYS A 117 22.72 -7.79 -20.31
C LYS A 117 21.78 -6.99 -21.24
N SER A 118 20.59 -6.59 -20.77
CA SER A 118 19.66 -5.75 -21.54
C SER A 118 19.97 -4.26 -21.46
#